data_AF-A0A7Y1UUG9-F1
#
_entry.id   AF-A0A7Y1UUG9-F1
#
_cell.length_a   1.000
_cell.length_b   1.000
_cell.length_c   1.000
_cell.angle_alpha   90.00
_cell.angle_beta   90.00
_cell.angle_gamma   90.00
#
_symmetry.space_group_name_H-M   'P 1'
#
loop_
_entity.id
_entity.type
_entity.pdbx_description
1 polymer ?
#
loop_
_entity_poly.entity_id
_entity_poly.type
_entity_poly.pdbx_seq_one_letter_code
_entity_poly.pdbx_strand_id
1 'polypeptide(L)'
;MDEPRHLGRYLGATLLVVFVGSVLSEALTLSLFSDSTADTLNNIADNTALLRWATVMELCITSVGIVVLAALLYATVKDQNPLLATLAFGCTIAEATILAVSTLGAFLLVPLSEDYAEAGSSSLELIAVADTLRNIDRFGWEVHHVFFGVAGVLWYTLMYQSRRIPRWLSVWGIVAVGVAGSSSILLLGTGIDLFFLAFPTGLFELVLGLWLVTKGLAPSETPPEPGW
;
A
#
# COMPACT_ATOMS: atom_id res chain seq x y z
N MET A 1 3.43 -31.34 -11.04
CA MET A 1 2.88 -30.13 -11.71
C MET A 1 2.06 -29.35 -10.70
N ASP A 2 2.73 -28.77 -9.69
CA ASP A 2 2.11 -28.05 -8.56
C ASP A 2 2.29 -26.53 -8.65
N GLU A 3 2.92 -26.06 -9.73
CA GLU A 3 3.38 -24.68 -9.95
C GLU A 3 2.30 -23.60 -9.73
N PRO A 4 1.05 -23.72 -10.25
CA PRO A 4 0.02 -22.70 -10.02
C PRO A 4 -0.48 -22.66 -8.57
N ARG A 5 -0.40 -23.79 -7.84
CA ARG A 5 -0.86 -23.91 -6.45
C ARG A 5 0.15 -23.31 -5.47
N HIS A 6 1.45 -23.42 -5.76
CA HIS A 6 2.50 -22.75 -4.99
C HIS A 6 2.48 -21.23 -5.24
N LEU A 7 2.33 -20.79 -6.49
CA LEU A 7 2.24 -19.37 -6.84
C LEU A 7 1.10 -18.65 -6.11
N GLY A 8 -0.08 -19.27 -6.04
CA GLY A 8 -1.22 -18.71 -5.32
C GLY A 8 -1.00 -18.55 -3.82
N ARG A 9 -0.28 -19.48 -3.20
CA ARG A 9 0.06 -19.40 -1.78
C ARG A 9 1.11 -18.33 -1.50
N TYR A 10 2.12 -18.20 -2.36
CA TYR A 10 3.09 -17.11 -2.27
C TYR A 10 2.41 -15.75 -2.45
N LEU A 11 1.52 -15.63 -3.43
CA LEU A 11 0.73 -14.41 -3.64
C LEU A 11 -0.06 -14.03 -2.38
N GLY A 12 -0.79 -14.99 -1.79
CA GLY A 12 -1.54 -14.75 -0.56
C GLY A 12 -0.65 -14.40 0.64
N ALA A 13 0.49 -15.08 0.80
CA ALA A 13 1.42 -14.81 1.88
C ALA A 13 2.06 -13.42 1.74
N THR A 14 2.49 -13.04 0.54
CA THR A 14 3.04 -11.71 0.26
C THR A 14 1.98 -10.63 0.54
N LEU A 15 0.75 -10.82 0.09
CA LEU A 15 -0.35 -9.87 0.36
C LEU A 15 -0.57 -9.67 1.86
N LEU A 16 -0.59 -10.76 2.65
CA LEU A 16 -0.74 -10.67 4.11
C LEU A 16 0.46 -10.00 4.80
N VAL A 17 1.68 -10.30 4.35
CA VAL A 17 2.90 -9.68 4.90
C VAL A 17 2.91 -8.18 4.63
N VAL A 18 2.56 -7.76 3.40
CA VAL A 18 2.42 -6.35 3.03
C VAL A 18 1.36 -5.70 3.90
N PHE A 19 0.13 -6.25 3.94
CA PHE A 19 -0.97 -5.71 4.72
C PHE A 19 -0.62 -5.52 6.20
N VAL A 20 -0.07 -6.56 6.85
CA VAL A 20 0.32 -6.48 8.27
C VAL A 20 1.47 -5.48 8.47
N GLY A 21 2.44 -5.45 7.55
CA GLY A 21 3.55 -4.50 7.57
C GLY A 21 3.07 -3.06 7.52
N SER A 22 2.19 -2.73 6.58
CA SER A 22 1.63 -1.38 6.41
C SER A 22 0.81 -0.96 7.62
N VAL A 23 -0.12 -1.79 8.08
CA VAL A 23 -0.97 -1.47 9.24
C VAL A 23 -0.14 -1.26 10.50
N LEU A 24 0.88 -2.09 10.72
CA LEU A 24 1.75 -1.96 11.89
C LEU A 24 2.62 -0.70 11.80
N SER A 25 3.24 -0.47 10.66
CA SER A 25 4.06 0.72 10.40
C SER A 25 3.27 2.02 10.59
N GLU A 26 2.08 2.09 10.03
CA GLU A 26 1.18 3.24 10.17
C GLU A 26 0.73 3.43 11.63
N ALA A 27 0.32 2.35 12.32
CA ALA A 27 -0.07 2.43 13.73
C ALA A 27 1.08 2.93 14.63
N LEU A 28 2.31 2.48 14.39
CA LEU A 28 3.49 2.95 15.12
C LEU A 28 3.77 4.43 14.83
N THR A 29 3.64 4.87 13.58
CA THR A 29 3.84 6.26 13.17
C THR A 29 2.79 7.18 13.80
N LEU A 30 1.51 6.81 13.69
CA LEU A 30 0.39 7.56 14.27
C LEU A 30 0.46 7.64 15.80
N SER A 31 1.05 6.65 16.47
CA SER A 31 1.22 6.68 17.94
C SER A 31 2.13 7.82 18.43
N LEU A 32 2.98 8.35 17.55
CA LEU A 32 3.88 9.48 17.85
C LEU A 32 3.29 10.83 17.42
N PHE A 33 2.32 10.81 16.51
CA PHE A 33 1.78 12.02 15.89
C PHE A 33 0.66 12.60 16.75
N SER A 34 0.66 13.93 16.83
CA SER A 34 -0.29 14.74 17.59
C SER A 34 -0.83 15.87 16.72
N ASP A 35 -1.86 16.54 17.22
CA ASP A 35 -2.47 17.71 16.56
C ASP A 35 -1.46 18.87 16.38
N SER A 36 -0.56 19.04 17.36
CA SER A 36 0.53 20.00 17.31
C SER A 36 1.81 19.36 16.77
N THR A 37 2.43 19.99 15.78
CA THR A 37 3.72 19.54 15.22
C THR A 37 4.86 19.65 16.22
N ALA A 38 4.83 20.64 17.12
CA ALA A 38 5.80 20.76 18.21
C ALA A 38 5.75 19.54 19.15
N ASP A 39 4.54 19.12 19.51
CA ASP A 39 4.33 17.95 20.37
C ASP A 39 4.76 16.67 19.65
N THR A 40 4.52 16.57 18.35
CA THR A 40 5.00 15.43 17.55
C THR A 40 6.52 15.37 17.53
N LEU A 41 7.22 16.50 17.33
CA LEU A 41 8.67 16.53 17.37
C LEU A 41 9.20 16.10 18.75
N ASN A 42 8.58 16.54 19.85
CA ASN A 42 8.96 16.08 21.19
C ASN A 42 8.73 14.57 21.38
N ASN A 43 7.57 14.04 20.97
CA ASN A 43 7.27 12.61 21.05
C ASN A 43 8.26 11.77 20.26
N ILE A 44 8.66 12.23 19.07
CA ILE A 44 9.66 11.58 18.22
C ILE A 44 11.04 11.65 18.88
N ALA A 45 11.45 12.80 19.42
CA ALA A 45 12.73 12.95 20.11
C ALA A 45 12.85 11.99 21.31
N ASP A 46 11.75 11.79 22.05
CA ASP A 46 11.69 10.84 23.16
C ASP A 46 11.73 9.37 22.70
N ASN A 47 11.30 9.08 21.47
CA ASN A 47 11.12 7.71 20.94
C ASN A 47 11.69 7.55 19.52
N THR A 48 12.87 8.09 19.23
CA THR A 48 13.44 8.12 17.86
C THR A 48 13.57 6.75 17.23
N ALA A 49 13.90 5.73 18.04
CA ALA A 49 13.98 4.35 17.59
C ALA A 49 12.64 3.82 17.04
N LEU A 50 11.51 4.23 17.63
CA LEU A 50 10.18 3.79 17.22
C LEU A 50 9.86 4.29 15.80
N LEU A 51 10.06 5.59 15.54
CA LEU A 51 9.82 6.15 14.21
C LEU A 51 10.79 5.56 13.18
N ARG A 52 12.08 5.39 13.53
CA ARG A 52 13.06 4.74 12.64
C ARG A 52 12.61 3.35 12.22
N TRP A 53 12.15 2.53 13.18
CA TRP A 53 11.66 1.18 12.87
C TRP A 53 10.36 1.19 12.07
N ALA A 54 9.43 2.10 12.39
CA ALA A 54 8.20 2.25 11.62
C ALA A 54 8.50 2.59 10.14
N THR A 55 9.35 3.57 9.88
CA THR A 55 9.75 3.94 8.51
C THR A 55 10.49 2.80 7.79
N VAL A 56 11.39 2.08 8.47
CA VAL A 56 12.08 0.93 7.88
C VAL A 56 11.09 -0.19 7.54
N MET A 57 10.09 -0.44 8.40
CA MET A 57 9.03 -1.39 8.10
C MET A 57 8.23 -0.97 6.86
N GLU A 58 7.84 0.30 6.75
CA GLU A 58 7.14 0.80 5.56
C GLU A 58 7.96 0.58 4.29
N LEU A 59 9.23 0.98 4.30
CA LEU A 59 10.06 0.91 3.11
C LEU A 59 10.39 -0.55 2.73
N CYS A 60 10.81 -1.36 3.70
CA CYS A 60 11.33 -2.70 3.44
C CYS A 60 10.23 -3.77 3.36
N ILE A 61 9.14 -3.63 4.11
CA ILE A 61 8.06 -4.62 4.13
C ILE A 61 6.97 -4.20 3.16
N THR A 62 6.46 -2.97 3.27
CA THR A 62 5.38 -2.50 2.40
C THR A 62 5.87 -2.25 0.98
N SER A 63 6.79 -1.28 0.76
CA SER A 63 7.13 -0.87 -0.62
C SER A 63 7.80 -1.98 -1.43
N VAL A 64 8.77 -2.70 -0.86
CA VAL A 64 9.40 -3.86 -1.52
C VAL A 64 8.39 -5.00 -1.69
N GLY A 65 7.53 -5.24 -0.70
CA GLY A 65 6.50 -6.26 -0.77
C GLY A 65 5.48 -5.99 -1.88
N ILE A 66 5.11 -4.72 -2.11
CA ILE A 66 4.25 -4.30 -3.23
C ILE A 66 4.92 -4.63 -4.58
N VAL A 67 6.24 -4.41 -4.72
CA VAL A 67 6.97 -4.78 -5.95
C VAL A 67 6.96 -6.30 -6.17
N VAL A 68 7.16 -7.08 -5.11
CA VAL A 68 7.07 -8.54 -5.17
C VAL A 68 5.65 -8.98 -5.52
N LEU A 69 4.63 -8.36 -4.92
CA LEU A 69 3.22 -8.61 -5.19
C LEU A 69 2.89 -8.32 -6.66
N ALA A 70 3.37 -7.21 -7.20
CA ALA A 70 3.20 -6.85 -8.61
C ALA A 70 3.77 -7.92 -9.55
N ALA A 71 4.97 -8.44 -9.25
CA ALA A 71 5.59 -9.49 -10.04
C ALA A 71 4.78 -10.81 -9.99
N LEU A 72 4.28 -11.19 -8.81
CA LEU A 72 3.47 -12.39 -8.63
C LEU A 72 2.10 -12.28 -9.32
N LEU A 73 1.45 -11.12 -9.22
CA LEU A 73 0.19 -10.82 -9.91
C LEU A 73 0.41 -10.85 -11.43
N TYR A 74 1.44 -10.18 -11.92
CA TYR A 74 1.79 -10.18 -13.34
C TYR A 74 2.00 -11.61 -13.86
N ALA A 75 2.82 -12.42 -13.17
CA ALA A 75 3.03 -13.81 -13.53
C ALA A 75 1.73 -14.65 -13.57
N THR A 76 0.74 -14.28 -12.75
CA THR A 76 -0.54 -14.99 -12.67
C THR A 76 -1.48 -14.68 -13.84
N VAL A 77 -1.52 -13.42 -14.32
CA VAL A 77 -2.55 -12.98 -15.27
C VAL A 77 -2.00 -12.50 -16.62
N LYS A 78 -0.69 -12.45 -16.83
CA LYS A 78 -0.07 -12.00 -18.09
C LYS A 78 -0.60 -12.71 -19.34
N ASP A 79 -0.94 -14.00 -19.23
CA ASP A 79 -1.35 -14.82 -20.38
C ASP A 79 -2.78 -14.48 -20.86
N GLN A 80 -3.54 -13.72 -20.07
CA GLN A 80 -4.93 -13.36 -20.37
C GLN A 80 -5.03 -12.08 -21.19
N ASN A 81 -4.31 -11.05 -20.76
CA ASN A 81 -4.19 -9.79 -21.48
C ASN A 81 -2.85 -9.12 -21.11
N PRO A 82 -1.81 -9.31 -21.93
CA PRO A 82 -0.49 -8.76 -21.65
C PRO A 82 -0.47 -7.23 -21.51
N LEU A 83 -1.32 -6.52 -22.27
CA LEU A 83 -1.40 -5.06 -22.22
C LEU A 83 -1.94 -4.58 -20.88
N LEU A 84 -3.07 -5.12 -20.43
CA LEU A 84 -3.66 -4.75 -19.14
C LEU A 84 -2.78 -5.19 -17.97
N ALA A 85 -2.16 -6.37 -18.05
CA ALA A 85 -1.24 -6.84 -17.01
C ALA A 85 0.00 -5.95 -16.90
N THR A 86 0.54 -5.48 -18.03
CA THR A 86 1.70 -4.56 -18.05
C THR A 86 1.32 -3.19 -17.51
N LEU A 87 0.14 -2.68 -17.85
CA LEU A 87 -0.36 -1.42 -17.31
C LEU A 87 -0.56 -1.50 -15.79
N ALA A 88 -1.21 -2.56 -15.31
CA ALA A 88 -1.41 -2.80 -13.88
C ALA A 88 -0.07 -2.90 -13.14
N PHE A 89 0.91 -3.62 -13.72
CA PHE A 89 2.26 -3.70 -13.20
C PHE A 89 2.93 -2.33 -13.12
N GLY A 90 2.89 -1.53 -14.20
CA GLY A 90 3.44 -0.18 -14.22
C GLY A 90 2.83 0.74 -13.16
N CYS A 91 1.50 0.69 -12.99
CA CYS A 91 0.80 1.44 -11.94
C CYS A 91 1.22 0.98 -10.53
N THR A 92 1.40 -0.33 -10.32
CA THR A 92 1.82 -0.87 -9.01
C THR A 92 3.27 -0.48 -8.67
N ILE A 93 4.15 -0.39 -9.67
CA ILE A 93 5.53 0.11 -9.46
C ILE A 93 5.52 1.61 -9.16
N ALA A 94 4.68 2.39 -9.83
CA ALA A 94 4.50 3.81 -9.54
C ALA A 94 3.99 4.03 -8.10
N GLU A 95 2.98 3.26 -7.69
CA GLU A 95 2.48 3.23 -6.31
C GLU A 95 3.61 2.97 -5.30
N ALA A 96 4.34 1.87 -5.44
CA ALA A 96 5.43 1.51 -4.53
C ALA A 96 6.52 2.59 -4.46
N THR A 97 6.82 3.23 -5.61
CA THR A 97 7.84 4.29 -5.69
C THR A 97 7.38 5.56 -4.98
N ILE A 98 6.14 5.98 -5.21
CA ILE A 98 5.58 7.20 -4.59
C ILE A 98 5.48 7.02 -3.09
N LEU A 99 5.01 5.85 -2.64
CA LEU A 99 4.97 5.49 -1.23
C LEU A 99 6.38 5.59 -0.62
N ALA A 100 7.36 4.88 -1.18
CA ALA A 100 8.74 4.88 -0.70
C ALA A 100 9.37 6.29 -0.63
N VAL A 101 9.12 7.14 -1.63
CA VAL A 101 9.63 8.52 -1.64
C VAL A 101 8.92 9.37 -0.59
N SER A 102 7.61 9.20 -0.40
CA SER A 102 6.84 9.97 0.58
C SER A 102 7.26 9.69 2.02
N THR A 103 7.53 8.42 2.34
CA THR A 103 7.98 7.98 3.67
C THR A 103 9.34 8.57 4.06
N LEU A 104 10.15 9.04 3.10
CA LEU A 104 11.37 9.79 3.41
C LEU A 104 11.07 11.08 4.19
N GLY A 105 9.89 11.68 3.97
CA GLY A 105 9.41 12.82 4.76
C GLY A 105 9.31 12.48 6.23
N ALA A 106 8.64 11.37 6.58
CA ALA A 106 8.56 10.86 7.94
C ALA A 106 9.94 10.48 8.51
N PHE A 107 10.81 9.86 7.72
CA PHE A 107 12.17 9.50 8.16
C PHE A 107 13.00 10.72 8.58
N LEU A 108 12.91 11.80 7.80
CA LEU A 108 13.64 13.04 8.06
C LEU A 108 13.11 13.82 9.27
N LEU A 109 11.93 13.48 9.80
CA LEU A 109 11.47 14.02 11.09
C LEU A 109 12.32 13.54 12.26
N VAL A 110 13.02 12.40 12.15
CA VAL A 110 13.87 11.90 13.22
C VAL A 110 15.05 12.83 13.51
N PRO A 111 15.97 13.11 12.57
CA PRO A 111 17.06 14.05 12.83
C PRO A 111 16.53 15.45 13.15
N LEU A 112 15.42 15.87 12.53
CA LEU A 112 14.80 17.17 12.80
C LEU A 112 14.26 17.27 14.25
N SER A 113 13.74 16.17 14.80
CA SER A 113 13.29 16.11 16.19
C SER A 113 14.45 16.19 17.19
N GLU A 114 15.59 15.58 16.86
CA GLU A 114 16.82 15.65 17.65
C GLU A 114 17.32 17.11 17.67
N ASP A 115 17.43 17.75 16.49
CA ASP A 115 17.81 19.17 16.37
C ASP A 115 16.84 20.10 17.11
N TYR A 116 15.54 19.81 17.08
CA TYR A 116 14.51 20.59 17.77
C TYR A 116 14.63 20.48 19.30
N ALA A 117 14.92 19.28 19.82
CA ALA A 117 15.16 19.06 21.23
C ALA A 117 16.46 19.75 21.69
N GLU A 118 17.53 19.69 20.90
CA GLU A 118 18.80 20.38 21.18
C GLU A 118 18.65 21.91 21.19
N ALA A 119 17.78 22.45 20.32
CA ALA A 119 17.41 23.86 20.29
C ALA A 119 16.45 24.28 21.42
N GLY A 120 16.17 23.40 22.39
CA GLY A 120 15.32 23.69 23.54
C GLY A 120 13.82 23.73 23.23
N SER A 121 13.37 22.94 22.23
CA SER A 121 11.95 22.72 21.90
C SER A 121 11.12 24.00 21.69
N SER A 122 11.70 25.00 21.04
CA SER A 122 11.03 26.29 20.80
C SER A 122 11.27 26.89 19.42
N SER A 123 12.01 26.21 18.55
CA SER A 123 12.35 26.71 17.21
C SER A 123 11.15 26.64 16.26
N LEU A 124 10.59 27.81 15.91
CA LEU A 124 9.52 27.94 14.92
C LEU A 124 9.96 27.54 13.50
N GLU A 125 11.24 27.75 13.16
CA GLU A 125 11.79 27.37 11.86
C GLU A 125 11.79 25.85 11.67
N LEU A 126 12.20 25.10 12.71
CA LEU A 126 12.20 23.64 12.67
C LEU A 126 10.78 23.07 12.64
N ILE A 127 9.83 23.72 13.33
CA ILE A 127 8.41 23.35 13.26
C ILE A 127 7.88 23.53 11.82
N ALA A 128 8.19 24.64 11.15
CA ALA A 128 7.75 24.88 9.78
C ALA A 128 8.35 23.86 8.78
N VAL A 129 9.61 23.45 8.98
CA VAL A 129 10.23 22.38 8.19
C VAL A 129 9.53 21.04 8.46
N ALA A 130 9.22 20.73 9.73
CA ALA A 130 8.52 19.51 10.11
C ALA A 130 7.11 19.45 9.49
N ASP A 131 6.37 20.56 9.48
CA ASP A 131 5.07 20.66 8.81
C ASP A 131 5.19 20.37 7.31
N THR A 132 6.24 20.89 6.67
CA THR A 132 6.48 20.64 5.24
C THR A 132 6.76 19.16 4.98
N LEU A 133 7.59 18.51 5.82
CA LEU A 133 7.90 17.08 5.71
C LEU A 133 6.66 16.20 5.93
N ARG A 134 5.84 16.53 6.94
CA ARG A 134 4.54 15.86 7.19
C ARG A 134 3.59 16.00 6.01
N ASN A 135 3.54 17.18 5.39
CA ASN A 135 2.71 17.41 4.22
C ASN A 135 3.20 16.62 2.99
N ILE A 136 4.52 16.45 2.81
CA ILE A 136 5.06 15.59 1.75
C ILE A 136 4.63 14.14 1.95
N ASP A 137 4.76 13.63 3.18
CA ASP A 137 4.35 12.28 3.54
C ASP A 137 2.84 12.07 3.30
N ARG A 138 2.00 12.95 3.83
CA ARG A 138 0.54 12.91 3.61
C ARG A 138 0.14 13.02 2.14
N PHE A 139 0.73 13.95 1.40
CA PHE A 139 0.39 14.13 -0.01
C PHE A 139 0.84 12.92 -0.84
N GLY A 140 2.00 12.35 -0.54
CA GLY A 140 2.44 11.10 -1.15
C GLY A 140 1.52 9.93 -0.79
N TRP A 141 0.99 9.90 0.43
CA TRP A 141 -0.04 8.95 0.84
C TRP A 141 -1.32 9.08 -0.03
N GLU A 142 -1.80 10.29 -0.27
CA GLU A 142 -2.95 10.50 -1.15
C GLU A 142 -2.64 10.08 -2.60
N VAL A 143 -1.47 10.44 -3.13
CA VAL A 143 -1.10 10.17 -4.53
C VAL A 143 -0.86 8.68 -4.77
N HIS A 144 -0.14 7.96 -3.91
CA HIS A 144 0.11 6.53 -4.14
C HIS A 144 -1.20 5.73 -4.13
N HIS A 145 -2.17 6.08 -3.28
CA HIS A 145 -3.49 5.44 -3.26
C HIS A 145 -4.28 5.59 -4.56
N VAL A 146 -4.04 6.67 -5.34
CA VAL A 146 -4.63 6.80 -6.69
C VAL A 146 -4.10 5.70 -7.61
N PHE A 147 -2.78 5.48 -7.60
CA PHE A 147 -2.14 4.43 -8.40
C PHE A 147 -2.53 3.03 -7.92
N PHE A 148 -2.62 2.82 -6.60
CA PHE A 148 -3.14 1.60 -6.00
C PHE A 148 -4.56 1.29 -6.48
N GLY A 149 -5.46 2.28 -6.46
CA GLY A 149 -6.83 2.10 -6.92
C GLY A 149 -6.92 1.70 -8.38
N VAL A 150 -6.15 2.37 -9.26
CA VAL A 150 -6.09 2.05 -10.69
C VAL A 150 -5.49 0.65 -10.90
N ALA A 151 -4.35 0.35 -10.29
CA ALA A 151 -3.69 -0.95 -10.37
C ALA A 151 -4.61 -2.07 -9.88
N GLY A 152 -5.24 -1.89 -8.73
CA GLY A 152 -6.18 -2.84 -8.12
C GLY A 152 -7.38 -3.12 -9.02
N VAL A 153 -8.02 -2.10 -9.58
CA VAL A 153 -9.13 -2.29 -10.54
C VAL A 153 -8.68 -3.15 -11.72
N LEU A 154 -7.49 -2.88 -12.29
CA LEU A 154 -6.95 -3.67 -13.39
C LEU A 154 -6.65 -5.11 -12.98
N TRP A 155 -5.97 -5.32 -11.84
CA TRP A 155 -5.65 -6.66 -11.33
C TRP A 155 -6.90 -7.49 -11.07
N TYR A 156 -7.88 -6.94 -10.35
CA TYR A 156 -9.09 -7.67 -10.00
C TYR A 156 -10.02 -7.87 -11.21
N THR A 157 -9.98 -6.99 -12.22
CA THR A 157 -10.66 -7.22 -13.50
C THR A 157 -10.05 -8.41 -14.24
N LEU A 158 -8.72 -8.52 -14.30
CA LEU A 158 -8.05 -9.67 -14.90
C LEU A 158 -8.29 -10.97 -14.12
N MET A 159 -8.33 -10.90 -12.79
CA MET A 159 -8.68 -12.05 -11.94
C MET A 159 -10.14 -12.48 -12.13
N TYR A 160 -11.06 -11.53 -12.34
CA TYR A 160 -12.46 -11.81 -12.66
C TYR A 160 -12.61 -12.53 -13.99
N GLN A 161 -11.91 -12.06 -15.03
CA GLN A 161 -11.93 -12.66 -16.37
C GLN A 161 -11.34 -14.06 -16.38
N SER A 162 -10.18 -14.22 -15.73
CA SER A 162 -9.43 -15.49 -15.67
C SER A 162 -10.01 -16.53 -14.70
N ARG A 163 -10.99 -16.13 -13.87
CA ARG A 163 -11.65 -16.97 -12.85
C ARG A 163 -10.67 -17.65 -11.89
N ARG A 164 -9.49 -17.05 -11.68
CA ARG A 164 -8.44 -17.57 -10.79
C ARG A 164 -8.86 -17.52 -9.32
N ILE A 165 -9.74 -16.57 -8.98
CA ILE A 165 -10.40 -16.42 -7.68
C ILE A 165 -11.94 -16.36 -7.89
N PRO A 166 -12.76 -16.55 -6.84
CA PRO A 166 -14.21 -16.48 -6.95
C PRO A 166 -14.67 -15.11 -7.46
N ARG A 167 -15.63 -15.08 -8.38
CA ARG A 167 -16.12 -13.83 -8.99
C ARG A 167 -16.58 -12.78 -7.99
N TRP A 168 -17.25 -13.22 -6.92
CA TRP A 168 -17.72 -12.31 -5.87
C TRP A 168 -16.55 -11.62 -5.16
N LEU A 169 -15.41 -12.31 -4.99
CA LEU A 169 -14.22 -11.78 -4.37
C LEU A 169 -13.53 -10.77 -5.30
N SER A 170 -13.46 -11.05 -6.60
CA SER A 170 -12.96 -10.07 -7.59
C SER A 170 -13.83 -8.80 -7.62
N VAL A 171 -15.15 -8.94 -7.63
CA VAL A 171 -16.07 -7.78 -7.65
C VAL A 171 -15.93 -6.96 -6.36
N TRP A 172 -15.84 -7.62 -5.21
CA TRP A 172 -15.58 -6.93 -3.95
C TRP A 172 -14.26 -6.16 -4.00
N GLY A 173 -13.19 -6.78 -4.51
CA GLY A 173 -11.90 -6.13 -4.69
C GLY A 173 -11.97 -4.89 -5.57
N ILE A 174 -12.62 -4.98 -6.74
CA ILE A 174 -12.81 -3.85 -7.66
C ILE A 174 -13.52 -2.69 -6.96
N VAL A 175 -14.60 -2.98 -6.22
CA VAL A 175 -15.35 -1.94 -5.50
C VAL A 175 -14.52 -1.34 -4.38
N ALA A 176 -13.84 -2.15 -3.58
CA ALA A 176 -13.04 -1.68 -2.45
C ALA A 176 -11.90 -0.76 -2.90
N VAL A 177 -11.05 -1.22 -3.82
CA VAL A 177 -9.93 -0.41 -4.32
C VAL A 177 -10.39 0.76 -5.19
N GLY A 178 -11.51 0.61 -5.90
CA GLY A 178 -12.12 1.69 -6.67
C GLY A 178 -12.62 2.83 -5.78
N VAL A 179 -13.24 2.51 -4.64
CA VAL A 179 -13.64 3.50 -3.64
C VAL A 179 -12.41 4.19 -3.04
N ALA A 180 -11.40 3.43 -2.61
CA ALA A 180 -10.17 3.99 -2.03
C ALA A 180 -9.39 4.90 -3.01
N GLY A 181 -9.26 4.47 -4.27
CA GLY A 181 -8.60 5.27 -5.30
C GLY A 181 -9.38 6.54 -5.65
N SER A 182 -10.70 6.43 -5.84
CA SER A 182 -11.55 7.57 -6.20
C SER A 182 -11.66 8.60 -5.06
N SER A 183 -11.72 8.16 -3.80
CA SER A 183 -11.68 9.09 -2.66
C SER A 183 -10.38 9.87 -2.61
N SER A 184 -9.25 9.20 -2.87
CA SER A 184 -7.94 9.85 -2.86
C SER A 184 -7.82 10.92 -3.95
N ILE A 185 -8.44 10.70 -5.12
CA ILE A 185 -8.54 11.72 -6.17
C ILE A 185 -9.41 12.91 -5.72
N LEU A 186 -10.56 12.65 -5.11
CA LEU A 186 -11.52 13.69 -4.70
C LEU A 186 -10.98 14.57 -3.56
N LEU A 187 -10.17 13.99 -2.68
CA LEU A 187 -9.66 14.64 -1.48
C LEU A 187 -8.24 15.17 -1.65
N LEU A 188 -7.64 14.99 -2.82
CA LEU A 188 -6.26 15.36 -3.08
C LEU A 188 -6.00 16.83 -2.71
N GLY A 189 -5.11 17.06 -1.75
CA GLY A 189 -4.73 18.40 -1.29
C GLY A 189 -5.80 19.15 -0.48
N THR A 190 -6.92 18.50 -0.13
CA THR A 190 -7.94 19.09 0.74
C THR A 190 -7.56 19.02 2.22
N GLY A 191 -6.63 18.12 2.57
CA GLY A 191 -6.19 17.87 3.93
C GLY A 191 -7.20 17.13 4.82
N ILE A 192 -8.28 16.62 4.23
CA ILE A 192 -9.26 15.78 4.90
C ILE A 192 -8.77 14.33 4.84
N ASP A 193 -8.50 13.75 6.00
CA ASP A 193 -8.17 12.33 6.12
C ASP A 193 -9.45 11.51 6.27
N LEU A 194 -9.74 10.64 5.30
CA LEU A 194 -10.82 9.65 5.37
C LEU A 194 -10.25 8.23 5.53
N PHE A 195 -9.32 8.04 6.46
CA PHE A 195 -8.77 6.72 6.83
C PHE A 195 -9.85 5.62 6.97
N PHE A 196 -11.03 5.95 7.49
CA PHE A 196 -12.15 4.99 7.60
C PHE A 196 -12.61 4.40 6.26
N LEU A 197 -12.34 5.08 5.15
CA LEU A 197 -12.66 4.63 3.80
C LEU A 197 -11.65 3.60 3.26
N ALA A 198 -10.49 3.47 3.91
CA ALA A 198 -9.53 2.39 3.65
C ALA A 198 -9.95 1.08 4.33
N PHE A 199 -10.83 1.12 5.33
CA PHE A 199 -11.28 -0.07 6.08
C PHE A 199 -11.89 -1.18 5.20
N PRO A 200 -12.77 -0.89 4.23
CA PRO A 200 -13.29 -1.93 3.32
C PRO A 200 -12.20 -2.60 2.50
N THR A 201 -11.18 -1.85 2.09
CA THR A 201 -10.01 -2.35 1.36
C THR A 201 -9.17 -3.25 2.24
N GLY A 202 -8.82 -2.83 3.45
CA GLY A 202 -8.05 -3.64 4.38
C GLY A 202 -8.75 -4.95 4.74
N LEU A 203 -10.07 -4.93 4.96
CA LEU A 203 -10.85 -6.15 5.19
C LEU A 203 -10.82 -7.08 3.97
N PHE A 204 -10.95 -6.52 2.77
CA PHE A 204 -10.88 -7.28 1.54
C PHE A 204 -9.51 -7.95 1.34
N GLU A 205 -8.41 -7.22 1.55
CA GLU A 205 -7.05 -7.75 1.41
C GLU A 205 -6.77 -8.87 2.40
N LEU A 206 -7.23 -8.73 3.65
CA LEU A 206 -7.13 -9.78 4.66
C LEU A 206 -7.87 -11.05 4.23
N VAL A 207 -9.11 -10.90 3.75
CA VAL A 207 -9.91 -12.03 3.28
C VAL A 207 -9.29 -12.67 2.05
N LEU A 208 -8.84 -11.88 1.07
CA LEU A 208 -8.19 -12.37 -0.14
C LEU A 208 -6.89 -13.11 0.18
N GLY A 209 -6.05 -12.54 1.04
CA GLY A 209 -4.77 -13.12 1.45
C GLY A 209 -4.97 -14.47 2.13
N LEU A 210 -5.89 -14.55 3.10
CA LEU A 210 -6.21 -15.80 3.79
C LEU A 210 -6.82 -16.84 2.84
N TRP A 211 -7.67 -16.40 1.91
CA TRP A 211 -8.25 -17.27 0.89
C TRP A 211 -7.17 -17.86 -0.02
N LEU A 212 -6.23 -17.04 -0.51
CA LEU A 212 -5.13 -17.45 -1.38
C LEU A 212 -4.15 -18.41 -0.69
N VAL A 213 -3.84 -18.17 0.60
CA VAL A 213 -2.98 -19.08 1.38
C VAL A 213 -3.66 -20.45 1.58
N THR A 214 -4.96 -20.47 1.87
CA THR A 214 -5.67 -21.72 2.18
C THR A 214 -6.08 -22.51 0.94
N LYS A 215 -6.59 -21.83 -0.09
CA LYS A 215 -7.16 -22.45 -1.30
C LYS A 215 -6.21 -22.41 -2.51
N GLY A 216 -5.31 -21.43 -2.60
CA GLY A 216 -4.49 -21.19 -3.79
C GLY A 216 -5.31 -20.69 -4.98
N LEU A 217 -4.67 -20.57 -6.15
CA LEU A 217 -5.33 -20.14 -7.38
C LEU A 217 -5.98 -21.32 -8.10
N ALA A 218 -7.14 -21.07 -8.73
CA ALA A 218 -7.72 -22.03 -9.66
C ALA A 218 -6.84 -22.17 -10.93
N PRO A 219 -6.82 -23.35 -11.58
CA PRO A 219 -6.22 -23.51 -12.90
C PRO A 219 -6.85 -22.52 -13.90
N SER A 220 -6.06 -21.97 -14.82
CA SER A 220 -6.62 -21.18 -15.93
C SER A 220 -7.53 -22.08 -16.77
N GLU A 221 -8.79 -21.68 -16.97
CA GLU A 221 -9.62 -22.27 -18.03
C GLU A 221 -8.94 -21.93 -19.37
N THR A 222 -8.37 -22.93 -20.04
CA THR A 222 -8.07 -22.81 -21.48
C THR A 222 -9.41 -22.68 -22.22
N PRO A 223 -9.55 -21.73 -23.16
CA PRO A 223 -10.72 -21.70 -24.03
C PRO A 223 -10.88 -23.08 -24.70
N PRO A 224 -12.11 -23.59 -24.88
CA PRO A 224 -12.30 -24.83 -25.63
C PRO A 224 -11.61 -24.69 -26.99
N GLU A 225 -10.84 -25.71 -27.40
CA GLU A 225 -10.25 -25.75 -28.74
C GLU A 225 -11.37 -25.49 -29.75
N PRO A 226 -11.18 -24.57 -30.72
CA PRO A 226 -12.12 -24.44 -31.80
C PRO A 226 -12.12 -25.76 -32.58
N GLY A 227 -13.12 -26.59 -32.30
CA GLY A 227 -13.36 -27.83 -33.02
C GLY A 227 -13.65 -27.50 -34.48
N TRP A 228 -12.66 -27.74 -35.34
CA TRP A 228 -12.81 -27.84 -36.78
C TRP A 228 -12.23 -29.18 -37.21
#